data_AF-A0A7R9C245-F1
#
_entry.id   AF-A0A7R9C245-F1
#
_cell.length_a   1.000
_cell.length_b   1.000
_cell.length_c   1.000
_cell.angle_alpha   90.00
_cell.angle_beta   90.00
_cell.angle_gamma   90.00
#
_symmetry.space_group_name_H-M   'P 1'
#
loop_
_entity.id
_entity.type
_entity.pdbx_description
1 polymer ?
#
loop_
_entity_poly.entity_id
_entity_poly.type
_entity_poly.pdbx_seq_one_letter_code
_entity_poly.pdbx_strand_id
1 'polypeptide(L)'
;MCCELEALKKRKAGLEEEARALSSPAERLLQLYEREDELLDRMFGGKYGSEREFQLEKELEDLTFVRAKIIEVNKGWRQAKLMVDYSALQINRGLELWRNILQIHMDEEQGKEGATRDGMKETVQKAEEYFSAASQNLESAQQYVEMEFPYCDREDLTVFNQALIYMSDDAEERDRATHAADVYVTIHHRSLALSQWLKQAIEAYFTKDLHQINDRIKTKTLALRRERVYLIKAKVSEFHLYTSSS
;
A
#
# COMPACT_ATOMS: atom_id res chain seq x y z
N MET A 1 -3.94 0.50 -25.85
CA MET A 1 -4.16 1.53 -24.81
C MET A 1 -5.64 1.97 -24.69
N CYS A 2 -6.35 2.42 -25.74
CA CYS A 2 -7.75 2.87 -25.57
C CYS A 2 -8.74 1.79 -25.08
N CYS A 3 -8.66 0.55 -25.59
CA CYS A 3 -9.57 -0.52 -25.17
C CYS A 3 -9.38 -0.98 -23.70
N GLU A 4 -8.16 -0.95 -23.17
CA GLU A 4 -7.89 -1.31 -21.77
C GLU A 4 -8.40 -0.22 -20.82
N LEU A 5 -8.24 1.05 -21.18
CA LEU A 5 -8.77 2.17 -20.40
C LEU A 5 -10.30 2.13 -20.33
N GLU A 6 -10.97 1.83 -21.45
CA GLU A 6 -12.43 1.68 -21.49
C GLU A 6 -12.91 0.46 -20.70
N ALA A 7 -12.20 -0.67 -20.80
CA ALA A 7 -12.48 -1.86 -20.01
C ALA A 7 -12.34 -1.58 -18.50
N LEU A 8 -11.29 -0.86 -18.08
CA LEU A 8 -11.10 -0.46 -16.68
C LEU A 8 -12.17 0.51 -16.20
N LYS A 9 -12.58 1.49 -17.02
CA LYS A 9 -13.68 2.42 -16.69
C LYS A 9 -14.99 1.67 -16.49
N LYS A 10 -15.31 0.73 -17.37
CA LYS A 10 -16.52 -0.10 -17.27
C LYS A 10 -16.49 -0.97 -16.00
N ARG A 11 -15.34 -1.56 -15.67
CA ARG A 11 -15.17 -2.36 -14.45
C ARG A 11 -15.30 -1.51 -13.19
N LYS A 12 -14.73 -0.30 -13.19
CA LYS A 12 -14.91 0.68 -12.11
C LYS A 12 -16.39 1.04 -11.90
N ALA A 13 -17.10 1.37 -12.97
CA ALA A 13 -18.52 1.73 -12.88
C ALA A 13 -19.37 0.58 -12.32
N GLY A 14 -19.12 -0.66 -12.74
CA GLY A 14 -19.79 -1.84 -12.19
C GLY A 14 -19.52 -2.04 -10.69
N LEU A 15 -18.25 -1.88 -10.26
CA LEU A 15 -17.88 -1.96 -8.85
C LEU A 15 -18.52 -0.84 -8.00
N GLU A 16 -18.66 0.36 -8.54
CA GLU A 16 -19.34 1.48 -7.85
C GLU A 16 -20.85 1.26 -7.70
N GLU A 17 -21.47 0.55 -8.65
CA GLU A 17 -22.87 0.18 -8.60
C GLU A 17 -23.11 -0.96 -7.59
N GLU A 18 -22.26 -1.98 -7.59
CA GLU A 18 -22.27 -3.04 -6.57
C GLU A 18 -22.06 -2.48 -5.15
N ALA A 19 -21.10 -1.56 -4.98
CA ALA A 19 -20.85 -0.89 -3.71
C ALA A 19 -22.09 -0.13 -3.22
N ARG A 20 -22.78 0.60 -4.11
CA ARG A 20 -24.05 1.28 -3.78
C ARG A 20 -25.16 0.28 -3.42
N ALA A 21 -25.30 -0.79 -4.19
CA ALA A 21 -26.30 -1.83 -3.93
C ALA A 21 -26.09 -2.52 -2.57
N LEU A 22 -24.84 -2.65 -2.11
CA LEU A 22 -24.49 -3.24 -0.81
C LEU A 22 -24.63 -2.27 0.37
N SER A 23 -24.69 -0.95 0.14
CA SER A 23 -24.82 0.06 1.20
C SER A 23 -26.12 -0.11 1.99
N SER A 24 -27.26 -0.20 1.32
CA SER A 24 -28.57 -0.27 1.96
C SER A 24 -28.76 -1.55 2.82
N PRO A 25 -28.38 -2.76 2.34
CA PRO A 25 -28.37 -3.96 3.18
C PRO A 25 -27.42 -3.85 4.39
N ALA A 26 -26.27 -3.20 4.24
CA ALA A 26 -25.31 -3.01 5.32
C ALA A 26 -25.86 -2.06 6.41
N GLU A 27 -26.48 -0.95 6.01
CA GLU A 27 -27.16 -0.02 6.92
C GLU A 27 -28.28 -0.73 7.69
N ARG A 28 -29.10 -1.53 7.01
CA ARG A 28 -30.16 -2.32 7.65
C ARG A 28 -29.60 -3.34 8.64
N LEU A 29 -28.47 -3.96 8.33
CA LEU A 29 -27.81 -4.90 9.22
C LEU A 29 -27.28 -4.19 10.48
N LEU A 30 -26.69 -3.00 10.34
CA LEU A 30 -26.24 -2.19 11.48
C LEU A 30 -27.39 -1.81 12.41
N GLN A 31 -28.52 -1.35 11.86
CA GLN A 31 -29.71 -1.05 12.65
C GLN A 31 -30.25 -2.25 13.43
N LEU A 32 -30.12 -3.46 12.88
CA LEU A 32 -30.51 -4.69 13.58
C LEU A 32 -29.58 -5.02 14.74
N TYR A 33 -28.28 -4.74 14.60
CA TYR A 33 -27.31 -4.91 15.70
C TYR A 33 -27.56 -3.90 16.82
N GLU A 34 -27.76 -2.62 16.49
CA GLU A 34 -28.10 -1.59 17.49
C GLU A 34 -29.36 -1.96 18.26
N ARG A 35 -30.38 -2.48 17.58
CA ARG A 35 -31.63 -2.93 18.21
C ARG A 35 -31.44 -4.18 19.09
N GLU A 36 -30.53 -5.07 18.73
CA GLU A 36 -30.15 -6.23 19.57
C GLU A 36 -29.48 -5.75 20.86
N ASP A 37 -28.55 -4.79 20.76
CA ASP A 37 -27.85 -4.21 21.91
C ASP A 37 -28.83 -3.46 22.84
N GLU A 38 -29.74 -2.64 22.29
CA GLU A 38 -30.79 -1.98 23.07
C GLU A 38 -31.70 -2.97 23.80
N LEU A 39 -32.00 -4.11 23.17
CA LEU A 39 -32.84 -5.14 23.78
C LEU A 39 -32.11 -5.79 24.96
N LEU A 40 -30.85 -6.18 24.75
CA LEU A 40 -30.01 -6.78 25.79
C LEU A 40 -29.81 -5.81 26.96
N ASP A 41 -29.54 -4.54 26.68
CA ASP A 41 -29.37 -3.49 27.67
C ASP A 41 -30.61 -3.35 28.57
N ARG A 42 -31.81 -3.33 27.97
CA ARG A 42 -33.07 -3.29 28.72
C ARG A 42 -33.33 -4.57 29.54
N MET A 43 -32.92 -5.73 29.02
CA MET A 43 -33.16 -7.03 29.67
C MET A 43 -32.23 -7.29 30.85
N PHE A 44 -30.99 -6.80 30.78
CA PHE A 44 -29.95 -7.05 31.79
C PHE A 44 -29.55 -5.79 32.57
N GLY A 45 -30.18 -4.64 32.28
CA GLY A 45 -30.05 -3.40 33.04
C GLY A 45 -28.65 -2.78 32.93
N GLY A 46 -28.09 -2.68 31.72
CA GLY A 46 -26.75 -2.11 31.52
C GLY A 46 -25.60 -3.04 31.86
N LYS A 47 -25.86 -4.32 32.10
CA LYS A 47 -24.84 -5.33 32.39
C LYS A 47 -24.85 -6.41 31.34
N TYR A 48 -23.70 -7.08 31.18
CA TYR A 48 -23.63 -8.30 30.39
C TYR A 48 -24.55 -9.38 30.95
N GLY A 49 -25.21 -10.12 30.04
CA GLY A 49 -26.05 -11.25 30.40
C GLY A 49 -25.24 -12.49 30.81
N SER A 50 -23.97 -12.58 30.40
CA SER A 50 -23.03 -13.57 30.91
C SER A 50 -21.57 -13.11 30.88
N GLU A 51 -20.72 -13.72 31.71
CA GLU A 51 -19.26 -13.54 31.64
C GLU A 51 -18.70 -13.95 30.27
N ARG A 52 -19.34 -14.94 29.63
CA ARG A 52 -18.95 -15.40 28.30
C ARG A 52 -19.26 -14.38 27.22
N GLU A 53 -20.39 -13.68 27.30
CA GLU A 53 -20.71 -12.56 26.42
C GLU A 53 -19.63 -11.47 26.51
N PHE A 54 -19.31 -11.05 27.73
CA PHE A 54 -18.26 -10.06 27.99
C PHE A 54 -16.92 -10.46 27.37
N GLN A 55 -16.47 -11.70 27.60
CA GLN A 55 -15.20 -12.19 27.05
C GLN A 55 -15.21 -12.21 25.51
N LEU A 56 -16.30 -12.66 24.89
CA LEU A 56 -16.42 -12.71 23.43
C LEU A 56 -16.40 -11.32 22.80
N GLU A 57 -17.05 -10.34 23.44
CA GLU A 57 -17.08 -8.96 22.98
C GLU A 57 -15.70 -8.31 23.10
N LYS A 58 -15.05 -8.44 24.26
CA LYS A 58 -13.68 -7.95 24.47
C LYS A 58 -12.69 -8.52 23.46
N GLU A 59 -12.72 -9.84 23.23
CA GLU A 59 -11.84 -10.46 22.24
C GLU A 59 -12.14 -9.99 20.81
N LEU A 60 -13.41 -9.71 20.49
CA LEU A 60 -13.81 -9.18 19.18
C LEU A 60 -13.31 -7.74 18.98
N GLU A 61 -13.37 -6.90 20.02
CA GLU A 61 -12.78 -5.55 20.04
C GLU A 61 -11.27 -5.61 19.82
N ASP A 62 -10.55 -6.44 20.59
CA ASP A 62 -9.10 -6.63 20.48
C ASP A 62 -8.72 -7.06 19.05
N LEU A 63 -9.42 -8.05 18.49
CA LEU A 63 -9.18 -8.51 17.12
C LEU A 63 -9.47 -7.43 16.08
N THR A 64 -10.52 -6.63 16.28
CA THR A 64 -10.88 -5.54 15.38
C THR A 64 -9.82 -4.43 15.40
N PHE A 65 -9.28 -4.12 16.58
CA PHE A 65 -8.18 -3.19 16.73
C PHE A 65 -6.92 -3.68 16.00
N VAL A 66 -6.52 -4.94 16.22
CA VAL A 66 -5.36 -5.54 15.53
C VAL A 66 -5.57 -5.54 14.02
N ARG A 67 -6.77 -5.86 13.54
CA ARG A 67 -7.09 -5.78 12.10
C ARG A 67 -6.88 -4.37 11.55
N ALA A 68 -7.41 -3.36 12.24
CA ALA A 68 -7.27 -1.98 11.83
C ALA A 68 -5.79 -1.57 11.73
N LYS A 69 -4.97 -1.99 12.70
CA LYS A 69 -3.53 -1.71 12.68
C LYS A 69 -2.83 -2.37 11.50
N ILE A 70 -3.14 -3.63 11.20
CA ILE A 70 -2.54 -4.33 10.05
C ILE A 70 -2.95 -3.68 8.73
N ILE A 71 -4.21 -3.23 8.59
CA ILE A 71 -4.67 -2.49 7.41
C ILE A 71 -3.89 -1.18 7.25
N GLU A 72 -3.69 -0.44 8.34
CA GLU A 72 -2.93 0.81 8.34
C GLU A 72 -1.48 0.58 7.90
N VAL A 73 -0.78 -0.38 8.51
CA VAL A 73 0.61 -0.68 8.17
C VAL A 73 0.73 -1.20 6.74
N ASN A 74 -0.17 -2.10 6.29
CA ASN A 74 -0.23 -2.57 4.91
C ASN A 74 -0.41 -1.42 3.90
N LYS A 75 -1.22 -0.41 4.24
CA LYS A 75 -1.38 0.79 3.42
C LYS A 75 -0.06 1.55 3.28
N GLY A 76 0.69 1.74 4.37
CA GLY A 76 2.01 2.35 4.34
C GLY A 76 2.97 1.59 3.43
N TRP A 77 3.07 0.27 3.58
CA TRP A 77 3.92 -0.58 2.74
C TRP A 77 3.54 -0.53 1.26
N ARG A 78 2.24 -0.52 0.94
CA ARG A 78 1.77 -0.37 -0.45
C ARG A 78 2.11 0.99 -1.03
N GLN A 79 2.05 2.04 -0.20
CA GLN A 79 2.47 3.38 -0.61
C GLN A 79 3.98 3.41 -0.87
N ALA A 80 4.80 2.82 0.00
CA ALA A 80 6.24 2.68 -0.21
C ALA A 80 6.55 1.98 -1.53
N LYS A 81 5.88 0.85 -1.80
CA LYS A 81 6.04 0.10 -3.05
C LYS A 81 5.70 0.97 -4.27
N LEU A 82 4.60 1.72 -4.21
CA LEU A 82 4.20 2.60 -5.29
C LEU A 82 5.26 3.68 -5.57
N MET A 83 5.83 4.29 -4.53
CA MET A 83 6.91 5.27 -4.68
C MET A 83 8.16 4.64 -5.30
N VAL A 84 8.55 3.43 -4.88
CA VAL A 84 9.68 2.70 -5.47
C VAL A 84 9.42 2.33 -6.94
N ASP A 85 8.20 1.94 -7.29
CA ASP A 85 7.81 1.68 -8.69
C ASP A 85 7.97 2.94 -9.55
N TYR A 86 7.53 4.10 -9.04
CA TYR A 86 7.72 5.38 -9.72
C TYR A 86 9.19 5.77 -9.84
N SER A 87 9.97 5.55 -8.79
CA SER A 87 11.42 5.78 -8.83
C SER A 87 12.09 4.95 -9.92
N ALA A 88 11.83 3.64 -9.96
CA ALA A 88 12.39 2.77 -11.00
C ALA A 88 12.01 3.23 -12.41
N LEU A 89 10.75 3.63 -12.62
CA LEU A 89 10.28 4.18 -13.89
C LEU A 89 11.03 5.46 -14.28
N GLN A 90 11.19 6.38 -13.33
CA GLN A 90 11.87 7.66 -13.53
C GLN A 90 13.37 7.45 -13.81
N ILE A 91 14.05 6.57 -13.07
CA ILE A 91 15.46 6.21 -13.32
C ILE A 91 15.59 5.64 -14.73
N ASN A 92 14.68 4.77 -15.17
CA ASN A 92 14.72 4.25 -16.53
C ASN A 92 14.55 5.36 -17.59
N ARG A 93 13.67 6.35 -17.36
CA ARG A 93 13.55 7.52 -18.26
C ARG A 93 14.82 8.38 -18.26
N GLY A 94 15.41 8.62 -17.10
CA GLY A 94 16.71 9.29 -17.00
C GLY A 94 17.81 8.54 -17.76
N LEU A 95 17.86 7.21 -17.65
CA LEU A 95 18.79 6.35 -18.38
C LEU A 95 18.57 6.38 -19.90
N GLU A 96 17.33 6.44 -20.37
CA GLU A 96 17.03 6.62 -21.80
C GLU A 96 17.63 7.93 -22.33
N LEU A 97 17.51 9.03 -21.58
CA LEU A 97 18.12 10.31 -21.92
C LEU A 97 19.65 10.25 -21.81
N TRP A 98 20.18 9.57 -20.80
CA TRP A 98 21.62 9.43 -20.59
C TRP A 98 22.29 8.64 -21.72
N ARG A 99 21.61 7.64 -22.29
CA ARG A 99 22.07 6.95 -23.50
C ARG A 99 22.19 7.89 -24.70
N ASN A 100 21.32 8.89 -24.82
CA ASN A 100 21.43 9.90 -25.88
C ASN A 100 22.68 10.75 -25.69
N ILE A 101 23.04 11.10 -24.44
CA ILE A 101 24.28 11.82 -24.13
C ILE A 101 25.50 10.99 -24.57
N LEU A 102 25.53 9.70 -24.23
CA LEU A 102 26.60 8.80 -24.68
C LEU A 102 26.66 8.66 -26.21
N GLN A 103 25.51 8.67 -26.87
CA GLN A 103 25.42 8.64 -28.33
C GLN A 103 25.99 9.91 -28.97
N ILE A 104 25.73 11.08 -28.39
CA ILE A 104 26.31 12.36 -28.85
C ILE A 104 27.84 12.29 -28.83
N HIS A 105 28.44 11.83 -27.73
CA HIS A 105 29.90 11.63 -27.64
C HIS A 105 30.44 10.71 -28.75
N MET A 106 29.75 9.60 -29.02
CA MET A 106 30.17 8.68 -30.09
C MET A 106 30.05 9.28 -31.49
N ASP A 107 29.01 10.08 -31.74
CA ASP A 107 28.81 10.71 -33.05
C ASP A 107 29.82 11.85 -33.28
N GLU A 108 30.16 12.63 -32.23
CA GLU A 108 31.22 13.64 -32.26
C GLU A 108 32.60 13.02 -32.59
N GLU A 109 32.97 11.93 -31.91
CA GLU A 109 34.22 11.19 -32.19
C GLU A 109 34.28 10.64 -33.63
N GLN A 110 33.12 10.27 -34.20
CA GLN A 110 33.00 9.74 -35.56
C GLN A 110 32.89 10.83 -36.62
N GLY A 111 32.95 12.11 -36.23
CA GLY A 111 32.83 13.25 -37.15
C GLY A 111 31.48 13.34 -37.86
N LYS A 112 30.43 12.76 -37.28
CA LYS A 112 29.07 12.85 -37.82
C LYS A 112 28.46 14.20 -37.45
N GLU A 113 27.84 14.86 -38.42
CA GLU A 113 26.97 16.00 -38.14
C GLU A 113 25.72 15.49 -37.40
N GLY A 114 25.70 15.66 -36.08
CA GLY A 114 24.65 15.21 -35.17
C GLY A 114 24.35 16.24 -34.07
N ALA A 115 23.48 15.87 -33.12
CA ALA A 115 22.98 16.76 -32.07
C ALA A 115 24.11 17.56 -31.41
N THR A 116 23.91 18.89 -31.29
CA THR A 116 24.92 19.83 -30.82
C THR A 116 25.12 19.73 -29.31
N ARG A 117 26.29 20.19 -28.83
CA ARG A 117 26.58 20.40 -27.40
C ARG A 117 25.47 21.14 -26.63
N ASP A 118 24.74 22.04 -27.30
CA ASP A 118 23.59 22.73 -26.70
C ASP A 118 22.40 21.78 -26.44
N GLY A 119 22.13 20.85 -27.35
CA GLY A 119 21.14 19.79 -27.15
C GLY A 119 21.53 18.79 -26.05
N MET A 120 22.83 18.60 -25.81
CA MET A 120 23.33 17.79 -24.69
C MET A 120 22.93 18.43 -23.35
N LYS A 121 23.11 19.74 -23.17
CA LYS A 121 22.74 20.45 -21.93
C LYS A 121 21.25 20.32 -21.61
N GLU A 122 20.37 20.48 -22.61
CA GLU A 122 18.92 20.27 -22.42
C GLU A 122 18.60 18.82 -22.04
N THR A 123 19.31 17.85 -22.62
CA THR A 123 19.14 16.43 -22.31
C THR A 123 19.59 16.09 -20.89
N VAL A 124 20.72 16.66 -20.44
CA VAL A 124 21.22 16.53 -19.07
C VAL A 124 20.19 17.07 -18.08
N GLN A 125 19.67 18.28 -18.31
CA GLN A 125 18.68 18.89 -17.43
C GLN A 125 17.43 18.02 -17.28
N LYS A 126 16.91 17.47 -18.38
CA LYS A 126 15.75 16.55 -18.33
C LYS A 126 16.08 15.25 -17.61
N ALA A 127 17.29 14.72 -17.76
CA ALA A 127 17.72 13.52 -17.04
C ALA A 127 17.78 13.79 -15.53
N GLU A 128 18.35 14.93 -15.13
CA GLU A 128 18.44 15.39 -13.74
C GLU A 128 17.06 15.50 -13.09
N GLU A 129 16.06 16.05 -13.79
CA GLU A 129 14.68 16.12 -13.30
C GLU A 129 14.11 14.74 -12.97
N TYR A 130 14.30 13.76 -13.86
CA TYR A 130 13.83 12.39 -13.62
C TYR A 130 14.57 11.74 -12.46
N PHE A 131 15.90 11.84 -12.41
CA PHE A 131 16.67 11.20 -11.34
C PHE A 131 16.45 11.86 -9.97
N SER A 132 16.29 13.18 -9.92
CA SER A 132 15.96 13.90 -8.69
C SER A 132 14.58 13.50 -8.17
N ALA A 133 13.59 13.39 -9.04
CA ALA A 133 12.26 12.90 -8.66
C ALA A 133 12.32 11.43 -8.19
N ALA A 134 13.17 10.61 -8.80
CA ALA A 134 13.37 9.23 -8.40
C ALA A 134 14.01 9.11 -7.01
N SER A 135 14.98 9.97 -6.70
CA SER A 135 15.61 10.03 -5.38
C SER A 135 14.60 10.42 -4.29
N GLN A 136 13.83 11.49 -4.52
CA GLN A 136 12.76 11.92 -3.61
C GLN A 136 11.73 10.81 -3.34
N ASN A 137 11.39 10.03 -4.37
CA ASN A 137 10.48 8.90 -4.24
C ASN A 137 11.07 7.77 -3.37
N LEU A 138 12.35 7.45 -3.50
CA LEU A 138 13.02 6.44 -2.66
C LEU A 138 13.12 6.91 -1.20
N GLU A 139 13.50 8.17 -0.97
CA GLU A 139 13.55 8.76 0.37
C GLU A 139 12.16 8.77 1.02
N SER A 140 11.13 9.15 0.27
CA SER A 140 9.75 9.14 0.74
C SER A 140 9.25 7.72 1.03
N ALA A 141 9.64 6.73 0.22
CA ALA A 141 9.27 5.34 0.43
C ALA A 141 9.72 4.82 1.80
N GLN A 142 10.95 5.17 2.21
CA GLN A 142 11.53 4.77 3.49
C GLN A 142 10.73 5.31 4.69
N GLN A 143 10.06 6.46 4.55
CA GLN A 143 9.26 7.05 5.63
C GLN A 143 7.99 6.23 5.95
N TYR A 144 7.51 5.42 5.01
CA TYR A 144 6.33 4.58 5.20
C TYR A 144 6.63 3.21 5.82
N VAL A 145 7.91 2.84 5.92
CA VAL A 145 8.35 1.52 6.37
C VAL A 145 9.40 1.70 7.46
N GLU A 146 9.08 1.24 8.67
CA GLU A 146 9.96 1.40 9.85
C GLU A 146 11.21 0.52 9.82
N MET A 147 11.35 -0.37 8.84
CA MET A 147 12.52 -1.22 8.67
C MET A 147 13.45 -0.73 7.57
N GLU A 148 14.72 -1.09 7.69
CA GLU A 148 15.72 -0.81 6.66
C GLU A 148 15.44 -1.59 5.38
N PHE A 149 15.62 -0.92 4.25
CA PHE A 149 15.51 -1.55 2.95
C PHE A 149 16.73 -2.44 2.67
N PRO A 150 16.52 -3.68 2.18
CA PRO A 150 17.62 -4.57 1.82
C PRO A 150 18.29 -4.21 0.49
N TYR A 151 17.70 -3.30 -0.28
CA TYR A 151 18.20 -2.76 -1.55
C TYR A 151 17.85 -1.28 -1.61
N CYS A 152 18.67 -0.45 -2.26
CA CYS A 152 18.56 1.01 -2.20
C CYS A 152 18.56 1.49 -0.74
N ASP A 153 19.56 1.04 0.01
CA ASP A 153 19.79 1.50 1.37
C ASP A 153 20.28 2.96 1.37
N ARG A 154 20.57 3.50 2.56
CA ARG A 154 21.00 4.89 2.70
C ARG A 154 22.34 5.16 2.02
N GLU A 155 23.24 4.18 1.96
CA GLU A 155 24.54 4.34 1.32
C GLU A 155 24.37 4.41 -0.19
N ASP A 156 23.54 3.53 -0.78
CA ASP A 156 23.19 3.59 -2.20
C ASP A 156 22.60 4.94 -2.59
N LEU A 157 21.66 5.45 -1.79
CA LEU A 157 21.02 6.74 -2.03
C LEU A 157 22.01 7.89 -1.91
N THR A 158 22.96 7.79 -0.98
CA THR A 158 24.02 8.80 -0.83
C THR A 158 24.91 8.83 -2.07
N VAL A 159 25.33 7.67 -2.57
CA VAL A 159 26.13 7.56 -3.80
C VAL A 159 25.34 8.08 -5.00
N PHE A 160 24.06 7.72 -5.11
CA PHE A 160 23.19 8.19 -6.19
C PHE A 160 23.04 9.71 -6.16
N ASN A 161 22.71 10.30 -5.01
CA ASN A 161 22.59 11.75 -4.84
C ASN A 161 23.91 12.47 -5.13
N GLN A 162 25.05 11.88 -4.76
CA GLN A 162 26.36 12.44 -5.10
C GLN A 162 26.62 12.46 -6.60
N ALA A 163 26.22 11.41 -7.32
CA ALA A 163 26.29 11.36 -8.78
C ALA A 163 25.33 12.34 -9.47
N LEU A 164 24.24 12.77 -8.81
CA LEU A 164 23.38 13.83 -9.33
C LEU A 164 24.02 15.21 -9.20
N ILE A 165 24.75 15.47 -8.12
CA ILE A 165 25.45 16.75 -7.93
C ILE A 165 26.48 17.01 -9.03
N TYR A 166 27.20 15.97 -9.48
CA TYR A 166 28.24 16.07 -10.52
C TYR A 166 27.74 15.75 -11.92
N MET A 167 26.44 15.48 -12.11
CA MET A 167 25.87 15.02 -13.37
C MET A 167 26.24 15.92 -14.57
N SER A 168 26.18 17.24 -14.40
CA SER A 168 26.52 18.17 -15.49
C SER A 168 27.98 18.06 -15.90
N ASP A 169 28.90 17.96 -14.94
CA ASP A 169 30.33 17.82 -15.19
C ASP A 169 30.66 16.45 -15.79
N ASP A 170 29.98 15.40 -15.32
CA ASP A 170 30.16 14.03 -15.82
C ASP A 170 29.68 13.88 -17.27
N ALA A 171 28.66 14.64 -17.68
CA ALA A 171 28.16 14.62 -19.04
C ALA A 171 29.14 15.22 -20.07
N GLU A 172 30.12 16.03 -19.65
CA GLU A 172 31.03 16.72 -20.57
C GLU A 172 32.10 15.80 -21.18
N GLU A 173 32.43 14.70 -20.51
CA GLU A 173 33.47 13.76 -20.94
C GLU A 173 32.91 12.34 -21.04
N ARG A 174 33.15 11.68 -22.17
CA ARG A 174 32.62 10.34 -22.43
C ARG A 174 32.91 9.32 -21.34
N ASP A 175 34.14 9.27 -20.83
CA ASP A 175 34.55 8.31 -19.82
C ASP A 175 33.81 8.56 -18.48
N ARG A 176 33.66 9.83 -18.10
CA ARG A 176 32.88 10.22 -16.90
C ARG A 176 31.40 9.94 -17.09
N ALA A 177 30.84 10.26 -18.26
CA ALA A 177 29.45 9.96 -18.58
C ALA A 177 29.16 8.45 -18.55
N THR A 178 30.11 7.64 -19.00
CA THR A 178 30.00 6.17 -18.95
C THR A 178 30.04 5.68 -17.50
N HIS A 179 30.96 6.20 -16.69
CA HIS A 179 31.03 5.85 -15.27
C HIS A 179 29.76 6.25 -14.49
N ALA A 180 29.23 7.45 -14.71
CA ALA A 180 27.97 7.90 -14.11
C ALA A 180 26.80 6.99 -14.54
N ALA A 181 26.79 6.52 -15.80
CA ALA A 181 25.79 5.58 -16.28
C ALA A 181 25.77 4.28 -15.47
N ASP A 182 26.93 3.75 -15.07
CA ASP A 182 27.03 2.54 -14.25
C ASP A 182 26.38 2.73 -12.87
N VAL A 183 26.53 3.91 -12.26
CA VAL A 183 25.83 4.27 -11.01
C VAL A 183 24.33 4.28 -11.22
N TYR A 184 23.84 4.94 -12.28
CA TYR A 184 22.41 5.04 -12.59
C TYR A 184 21.79 3.68 -12.94
N VAL A 185 22.52 2.80 -13.63
CA VAL A 185 22.08 1.43 -13.92
C VAL A 185 22.03 0.60 -12.63
N THR A 186 23.04 0.74 -11.77
CA THR A 186 23.09 0.03 -10.49
C THR A 186 21.91 0.40 -9.61
N ILE A 187 21.63 1.69 -9.43
CA ILE A 187 20.48 2.12 -8.62
C ILE A 187 19.15 1.70 -9.26
N HIS A 188 19.04 1.70 -10.59
CA HIS A 188 17.84 1.18 -11.27
C HIS A 188 17.57 -0.29 -10.91
N HIS A 189 18.60 -1.14 -11.01
CA HIS A 189 18.47 -2.56 -10.68
C HIS A 189 18.14 -2.80 -9.21
N ARG A 190 18.76 -2.03 -8.31
CA ARG A 190 18.44 -2.09 -6.87
C ARG A 190 17.01 -1.61 -6.59
N SER A 191 16.51 -0.58 -7.27
CA SER A 191 15.13 -0.12 -7.14
C SER A 191 14.12 -1.16 -7.62
N LEU A 192 14.41 -1.87 -8.72
CA LEU A 192 13.58 -2.99 -9.17
C LEU A 192 13.59 -4.16 -8.18
N ALA A 193 14.75 -4.50 -7.63
CA ALA A 193 14.89 -5.53 -6.59
C ALA A 193 14.10 -5.15 -5.32
N LEU A 194 14.18 -3.88 -4.91
CA LEU A 194 13.42 -3.35 -3.77
C LEU A 194 11.92 -3.43 -4.02
N SER A 195 11.44 -3.03 -5.20
CA SER A 195 10.02 -3.15 -5.57
C SER A 195 9.51 -4.59 -5.48
N GLN A 196 10.30 -5.53 -5.99
CA GLN A 196 9.96 -6.94 -5.96
C GLN A 196 9.98 -7.50 -4.53
N TRP A 197 10.95 -7.10 -3.71
CA TRP A 197 11.01 -7.47 -2.31
C TRP A 197 9.81 -6.94 -1.53
N LEU A 198 9.46 -5.65 -1.70
CA LEU A 198 8.27 -5.04 -1.09
C LEU A 198 7.01 -5.79 -1.48
N LYS A 199 6.86 -6.17 -2.76
CA LYS A 199 5.73 -6.99 -3.23
C LYS A 199 5.65 -8.31 -2.46
N GLN A 200 6.76 -9.03 -2.36
CA GLN A 200 6.82 -10.33 -1.68
C GLN A 200 6.53 -10.20 -0.19
N ALA A 201 7.07 -9.19 0.48
CA ALA A 201 6.81 -8.93 1.88
C ALA A 201 5.32 -8.59 2.13
N ILE A 202 4.72 -7.76 1.25
CA ILE A 202 3.30 -7.43 1.31
C ILE A 202 2.44 -8.70 1.21
N GLU A 203 2.76 -9.57 0.25
CA GLU A 203 2.03 -10.81 0.01
C GLU A 203 2.23 -11.85 1.13
N ALA A 204 3.45 -12.00 1.63
CA ALA A 204 3.79 -13.01 2.63
C ALA A 204 3.22 -12.70 4.02
N TYR A 205 3.28 -11.44 4.45
CA TYR A 205 2.93 -11.05 5.82
C TYR A 205 1.51 -10.49 5.89
N PHE A 206 1.17 -9.47 5.10
CA PHE A 206 -0.09 -8.76 5.31
C PHE A 206 -1.30 -9.52 4.76
N THR A 207 -1.20 -10.12 3.57
CA THR A 207 -2.34 -10.84 2.98
C THR A 207 -2.75 -12.03 3.83
N LYS A 208 -1.77 -12.80 4.32
CA LYS A 208 -2.00 -13.96 5.17
C LYS A 208 -2.54 -13.55 6.54
N ASP A 209 -1.92 -12.57 7.20
CA ASP A 209 -2.32 -12.14 8.54
C ASP A 209 -3.72 -11.52 8.54
N LEU A 210 -4.05 -10.71 7.51
CA LEU A 210 -5.40 -10.18 7.33
C LEU A 210 -6.44 -11.28 7.15
N HIS A 211 -6.13 -12.32 6.38
CA HIS A 211 -7.06 -13.44 6.19
C HIS A 211 -7.31 -14.17 7.51
N GLN A 212 -6.26 -14.50 8.25
CA GLN A 212 -6.37 -15.17 9.54
C GLN A 212 -7.16 -14.36 10.58
N ILE A 213 -6.92 -13.04 10.65
CA ILE A 213 -7.65 -12.18 11.58
C ILE A 213 -9.11 -12.03 11.17
N ASN A 214 -9.41 -11.92 9.87
CA ASN A 214 -10.80 -11.88 9.40
C ASN A 214 -11.56 -13.16 9.74
N ASP A 215 -10.92 -14.32 9.62
CA ASP A 215 -11.53 -15.60 10.02
C ASP A 215 -11.78 -15.68 11.53
N ARG A 216 -10.83 -15.18 12.34
CA ARG A 216 -10.99 -15.10 13.80
C ARG A 216 -12.12 -14.16 14.20
N ILE A 217 -12.17 -12.97 13.60
CA ILE A 217 -13.27 -11.99 13.80
C ILE A 217 -14.61 -12.64 13.45
N LYS A 218 -14.73 -13.23 12.26
CA LYS A 218 -15.96 -13.92 11.83
C LYS A 218 -16.39 -15.00 12.82
N THR A 219 -15.44 -15.81 13.28
CA THR A 219 -15.69 -16.86 14.27
C THR A 219 -16.21 -16.28 15.59
N LYS A 220 -15.59 -15.20 16.10
CA LYS A 220 -15.98 -14.56 17.35
C LYS A 220 -17.31 -13.80 17.24
N THR A 221 -17.56 -13.10 16.14
CA THR A 221 -18.86 -12.49 15.85
C THR A 221 -20.00 -13.53 15.85
N LEU A 222 -19.78 -14.68 15.22
CA LEU A 222 -20.79 -15.75 15.22
C LEU A 222 -21.00 -16.37 16.62
N ALA A 223 -19.93 -16.51 17.40
CA ALA A 223 -20.03 -17.01 18.77
C ALA A 223 -20.77 -16.03 19.68
N LEU A 224 -20.45 -14.73 19.60
CA LEU A 224 -21.11 -13.66 20.37
C LEU A 224 -22.61 -13.61 20.03
N ARG A 225 -22.95 -13.63 18.74
CA ARG A 225 -24.35 -13.66 18.29
C ARG A 225 -25.12 -14.87 18.84
N ARG A 226 -24.49 -16.06 18.85
CA ARG A 226 -25.13 -17.26 19.40
C ARG A 226 -25.38 -17.14 20.90
N GLU A 227 -24.42 -16.58 21.63
CA GLU A 227 -24.55 -16.33 23.07
C GLU A 227 -25.67 -15.33 23.36
N ARG A 228 -25.69 -14.19 22.66
CA ARG A 228 -26.73 -13.16 22.79
C ARG A 228 -28.13 -13.71 22.51
N VAL A 229 -28.30 -14.47 21.42
CA VAL A 229 -29.58 -15.14 21.11
C VAL A 229 -29.98 -16.15 22.19
N TYR A 230 -29.03 -16.88 22.75
CA TYR A 230 -29.28 -17.80 23.85
C TYR A 230 -29.77 -17.05 25.11
N LEU A 231 -29.08 -15.97 25.48
CA LEU A 231 -29.43 -15.12 26.63
C LEU A 231 -30.84 -14.52 26.48
N ILE A 232 -31.17 -14.00 25.30
CA ILE A 232 -32.51 -13.46 25.01
C ILE A 232 -33.58 -14.54 25.21
N LYS A 233 -33.38 -15.74 24.64
CA LYS A 233 -34.33 -16.85 24.77
C LYS A 233 -34.51 -17.28 26.23
N ALA A 234 -33.41 -17.46 26.95
CA ALA A 234 -33.43 -17.87 28.35
C ALA A 234 -34.24 -16.90 29.20
N LYS A 235 -34.03 -15.60 28.99
CA LYS A 235 -34.70 -14.56 29.78
C LYS A 235 -36.19 -14.41 29.43
N VAL A 236 -36.56 -14.55 28.15
CA VAL A 236 -37.98 -14.62 27.73
C VAL A 236 -38.69 -15.81 28.37
N SER A 237 -38.05 -16.99 28.44
CA SER A 237 -38.63 -18.16 29.12
C SER A 237 -38.82 -17.93 30.62
N GLU A 238 -37.88 -17.26 31.29
CA GLU A 238 -38.01 -16.88 32.70
C GLU A 238 -39.23 -15.98 32.92
N PHE A 239 -39.41 -14.93 32.09
CA PHE A 239 -40.59 -14.06 32.16
C PHE A 239 -41.91 -14.83 32.01
N HIS A 240 -42.00 -15.78 31.07
CA HIS A 240 -43.21 -16.58 30.88
C HIS A 240 -43.55 -17.49 32.07
N LEU A 241 -42.54 -18.03 32.76
CA LEU A 241 -42.76 -18.83 33.97
C LEU A 241 -43.34 -17.97 35.11
N TYR A 242 -42.85 -16.74 35.28
CA TYR A 242 -43.38 -15.81 36.29
C TYR A 242 -44.82 -15.39 36.01
N THR A 243 -45.18 -15.09 34.75
CA THR A 243 -46.56 -14.69 34.40
C THR A 243 -47.56 -15.85 34.39
N SER A 244 -47.10 -17.10 34.30
CA SER A 244 -47.97 -18.29 34.34
C SER A 244 -48.20 -18.82 35.76
N SER A 245 -47.43 -18.32 36.74
CA SER A 245 -47.48 -18.71 38.15
C SER A 245 -48.18 -17.67 39.03
N SER A 246 -48.70 -16.60 38.42
CA SER A 246 -49.42 -15.47 39.04
C SER A 246 -50.87 -15.47 38.57
#